data_AF-A0A1Y1Z9Q2-F1
#
_entry.id   AF-A0A1Y1Z9Q2-F1
#
_cell.length_a   1.000
_cell.length_b   1.000
_cell.length_c   1.000
_cell.angle_alpha   90.00
_cell.angle_beta   90.00
_cell.angle_gamma   90.00
#
_symmetry.space_group_name_H-M   'P 1'
#
loop_
_entity.id
_entity.type
_entity.pdbx_description
1 polymer ?
#
loop_
_entity_poly.entity_id
_entity_poly.type
_entity_poly.pdbx_seq_one_letter_code
_entity_poly.pdbx_strand_id
1 'polypeptide(L)'
;MEYFIGIYTCLWDECGLVFTDPEALYSHLTDDHVGRKSTNNLCLTCHWGGCKVSTVKRDHITSHLRVHVPLKPYPCKVCVKIRYLSRLPLR
;
A
#
# COMPACT_ATOMS: atom_id res chain seq x y z
N MET A 1 -19.25 -22.83 3.59
CA MET A 1 -17.87 -22.43 3.24
C MET A 1 -17.80 -20.93 3.38
N GLU A 2 -17.45 -20.44 4.57
CA GLU A 2 -17.33 -19.01 4.83
C GLU A 2 -16.00 -18.53 4.26
N TYR A 3 -16.05 -17.92 3.08
CA TYR A 3 -14.90 -17.21 2.53
C TYR A 3 -14.68 -15.99 3.42
N PHE A 4 -13.56 -15.97 4.16
CA PHE A 4 -13.07 -14.77 4.84
C PHE A 4 -12.76 -13.71 3.76
N ILE A 5 -13.75 -12.88 3.44
CA ILE A 5 -13.56 -11.72 2.58
C ILE A 5 -12.81 -10.69 3.43
N GLY A 6 -11.50 -10.62 3.26
CA GLY A 6 -10.70 -9.57 3.86
C GLY A 6 -11.09 -8.25 3.21
N ILE A 7 -11.68 -7.34 3.98
CA ILE A 7 -12.00 -5.99 3.51
C ILE A 7 -10.76 -5.12 3.75
N TYR A 8 -10.25 -4.51 2.68
CA TYR A 8 -9.08 -3.63 2.69
C TYR A 8 -9.51 -2.21 2.31
N THR A 9 -9.40 -1.29 3.25
CA THR A 9 -9.76 0.12 3.03
C THR A 9 -8.51 0.94 2.69
N CYS A 10 -8.62 1.76 1.67
CA CYS A 10 -7.63 2.78 1.33
C CYS A 10 -7.68 3.91 2.36
N LEU A 11 -6.58 4.10 3.08
CA LEU A 11 -6.42 5.18 4.06
C LEU A 11 -5.64 6.36 3.47
N TRP A 12 -5.60 6.49 2.14
CA TRP A 12 -5.04 7.67 1.51
C TRP A 12 -5.91 8.89 1.77
N ASP A 13 -5.27 10.05 1.88
CA ASP A 13 -5.94 11.33 2.04
C ASP A 13 -7.04 11.50 0.97
N GLU A 14 -8.26 11.76 1.42
CA GLU A 14 -9.43 11.95 0.56
C GLU A 14 -9.84 10.76 -0.35
N CYS A 15 -9.41 9.52 -0.06
CA CYS A 15 -9.78 8.34 -0.87
C CYS A 15 -10.90 7.49 -0.26
N GLY A 16 -10.64 6.84 0.88
CA GLY A 16 -11.62 6.01 1.59
C GLY A 16 -12.18 4.79 0.84
N LEU A 17 -11.63 4.45 -0.34
CA LEU A 17 -12.13 3.33 -1.16
C LEU A 17 -11.94 1.98 -0.47
N VAL A 18 -12.86 1.05 -0.72
CA VAL A 18 -12.88 -0.26 -0.09
C VAL A 18 -12.69 -1.35 -1.15
N PHE A 19 -11.78 -2.28 -0.89
CA PHE A 19 -11.42 -3.37 -1.77
C PHE A 19 -11.57 -4.72 -1.07
N THR A 20 -11.90 -5.76 -1.83
CA THR A 20 -11.95 -7.16 -1.37
C THR A 20 -10.63 -7.88 -1.56
N ASP A 21 -9.72 -7.28 -2.33
CA ASP A 21 -8.45 -7.88 -2.74
C ASP A 21 -7.29 -6.93 -2.45
N PRO A 22 -6.21 -7.40 -1.80
CA PRO A 22 -5.07 -6.54 -1.48
C PRO A 22 -4.33 -6.10 -2.74
N GLU A 23 -4.33 -6.93 -3.80
CA GLU A 23 -3.72 -6.58 -5.08
C GLU A 23 -4.48 -5.44 -5.78
N ALA A 24 -5.82 -5.43 -5.66
CA ALA A 24 -6.64 -4.35 -6.20
C ALA A 24 -6.36 -3.02 -5.48
N LEU A 25 -6.25 -3.05 -4.14
CA LEU A 25 -5.85 -1.89 -3.36
C LEU A 25 -4.45 -1.39 -3.76
N TYR A 26 -3.48 -2.29 -3.94
CA TYR A 26 -2.13 -1.91 -4.36
C TYR A 26 -2.12 -1.27 -5.75
N SER A 27 -2.81 -1.89 -6.72
CA SER A 27 -2.92 -1.33 -8.07
C SER A 27 -3.52 0.08 -8.03
N HIS A 28 -4.63 0.26 -7.30
CA HIS A 28 -5.27 1.55 -7.10
C HIS A 28 -4.28 2.59 -6.52
N LEU A 29 -3.54 2.26 -5.46
CA LEU A 29 -2.54 3.17 -4.88
C LEU A 29 -1.47 3.60 -5.90
N THR A 30 -1.01 2.68 -6.75
CA THR A 30 0.04 2.99 -7.72
C THR A 30 -0.43 3.78 -8.94
N ASP A 31 -1.72 3.69 -9.29
CA ASP A 31 -2.28 4.30 -10.49
C ASP A 31 -3.02 5.61 -10.19
N ASP A 32 -3.89 5.64 -9.17
CA ASP A 32 -4.62 6.84 -8.75
C ASP A 32 -3.78 7.78 -7.90
N HIS A 33 -3.04 7.25 -6.92
CA HIS A 33 -2.37 8.10 -5.93
C HIS A 33 -0.94 8.44 -6.28
N VAL A 34 -0.14 7.46 -6.69
CA VAL A 34 1.22 7.72 -7.17
C VAL A 34 1.19 8.34 -8.57
N GLY A 35 0.18 8.00 -9.38
CA GLY A 35 0.07 8.48 -10.77
C GLY A 35 1.21 8.01 -11.66
N ARG A 36 1.11 8.22 -12.98
CA ARG A 36 2.11 7.84 -13.99
C ARG A 36 2.83 9.06 -14.54
N LYS A 37 4.10 8.90 -14.92
CA LYS A 37 4.84 9.91 -15.70
C LYS A 37 4.13 10.28 -17.01
N SER A 38 3.42 9.33 -17.62
CA SER A 38 2.68 9.53 -18.86
C SER A 38 1.44 10.42 -18.71
N THR A 39 0.85 10.49 -17.52
CA THR A 39 -0.35 11.31 -17.24
C THR A 39 0.01 12.66 -16.61
N ASN A 40 1.30 12.96 -16.46
CA ASN A 40 1.85 14.15 -15.79
C ASN A 40 1.32 14.41 -14.37
N ASN A 41 0.76 13.38 -13.72
CA ASN A 41 0.17 13.44 -12.38
C ASN A 41 0.99 12.60 -11.38
N LEU A 42 2.32 12.59 -11.54
CA LEU A 42 3.20 11.77 -10.70
C LEU A 42 3.36 12.38 -9.31
N CYS A 43 2.87 11.68 -8.29
CA CYS A 43 3.06 11.97 -6.89
C CYS A 43 4.02 10.95 -6.26
N LEU A 44 5.19 11.41 -5.84
CA LEU A 44 6.20 10.59 -5.16
C LEU A 44 6.17 10.71 -3.63
N THR A 45 5.09 11.32 -3.12
CA THR A 45 4.82 11.52 -1.70
C THR A 45 3.69 10.61 -1.29
N CYS A 46 3.91 9.80 -0.26
CA CYS A 46 2.87 9.01 0.37
C CYS A 46 2.02 9.92 1.25
N HIS A 47 0.69 9.83 1.15
CA HIS A 47 -0.26 10.50 2.04
C HIS A 47 -1.16 9.49 2.77
N TRP A 48 -0.70 8.25 2.92
CA TRP A 48 -1.46 7.18 3.56
C TRP A 48 -1.53 7.38 5.08
N GLY A 49 -2.72 7.63 5.64
CA GLY A 49 -2.96 7.71 7.08
C GLY A 49 -2.07 8.73 7.80
N GLY A 50 -1.71 9.83 7.12
CA GLY A 50 -0.78 10.83 7.64
C GLY A 50 0.71 10.48 7.47
N CYS A 51 1.04 9.44 6.68
CA CYS A 51 2.40 9.21 6.22
C CYS A 51 2.89 10.44 5.44
N LYS A 52 4.17 10.82 5.61
CA LYS A 52 4.82 11.93 4.91
C LYS A 52 6.09 11.48 4.19
N VAL A 53 6.17 10.20 3.84
CA VAL A 53 7.33 9.63 3.15
C VAL A 53 7.34 10.14 1.72
N SER A 54 8.37 10.89 1.36
CA SER A 54 8.62 11.32 -0.01
C SER A 54 9.85 10.62 -0.58
N THR A 55 9.80 10.29 -1.87
CA THR A 55 10.88 9.59 -2.56
C THR A 55 11.22 10.30 -3.87
N VAL A 56 12.39 9.98 -4.45
CA VAL A 56 12.84 10.58 -5.72
C VAL A 56 12.48 9.69 -6.93
N LYS A 57 12.15 8.41 -6.69
CA LYS A 57 11.84 7.44 -7.74
C LYS A 57 10.52 6.74 -7.49
N ARG A 58 9.81 6.47 -8.58
CA ARG A 58 8.54 5.73 -8.56
C ARG A 58 8.69 4.35 -7.92
N ASP A 59 9.78 3.65 -8.21
CA ASP A 59 10.04 2.30 -7.68
C ASP A 59 10.17 2.30 -6.14
N HIS A 60 10.66 3.39 -5.56
CA HIS A 60 10.79 3.51 -4.10
C HIS A 60 9.43 3.75 -3.44
N ILE A 61 8.59 4.64 -3.99
CA ILE A 61 7.25 4.86 -3.45
C ILE A 61 6.37 3.61 -3.63
N THR A 62 6.39 2.95 -4.80
CA THR A 62 5.60 1.73 -5.03
C THR A 62 6.02 0.61 -4.09
N SER A 63 7.32 0.42 -3.86
CA SER A 63 7.80 -0.53 -2.85
C SER A 63 7.37 -0.12 -1.44
N HIS A 64 7.35 1.17 -1.11
CA HIS A 64 6.86 1.66 0.18
C HIS A 64 5.36 1.35 0.37
N LEU A 65 4.51 1.47 -0.66
CA LEU A 65 3.08 1.16 -0.55
C LEU A 65 2.78 -0.27 -0.09
N ARG A 66 3.69 -1.22 -0.35
CA ARG A 66 3.57 -2.61 0.11
C ARG A 66 3.59 -2.76 1.63
N VAL A 67 4.03 -1.74 2.38
CA VAL A 67 3.97 -1.76 3.85
C VAL A 67 2.58 -1.38 4.38
N HIS A 68 1.83 -0.60 3.59
CA HIS A 68 0.47 -0.17 3.91
C HIS A 68 -0.56 -1.21 3.47
N VAL A 69 -0.31 -1.86 2.34
CA VAL A 69 -1.14 -2.96 1.86
C VAL A 69 -0.66 -4.27 2.51
N PRO A 70 -1.52 -5.03 3.20
CA PRO A 70 -1.20 -6.35 3.70
C PRO A 70 -1.21 -7.38 2.57
N LEU A 71 -0.35 -7.17 1.55
CA LEU A 71 -0.09 -8.15 0.51
C LEU A 71 0.38 -9.42 1.21
N LYS A 72 -0.47 -10.46 1.13
CA LYS A 72 -0.27 -11.74 1.81
C LYS A 72 1.17 -12.20 1.51
N PRO A 73 2.06 -12.29 2.50
CA PRO A 73 3.35 -12.90 2.25
C PRO A 73 3.04 -14.34 1.84
N TYR A 74 3.60 -14.79 0.72
CA TYR A 74 3.67 -16.22 0.43
C TYR A 74 4.08 -16.92 1.73
N PRO A 75 3.31 -17.89 2.24
CA PRO A 75 3.62 -18.54 3.50
C PRO A 75 4.99 -19.19 3.33
N CYS A 76 6.02 -18.55 3.88
CA CYS A 76 7.35 -19.13 3.90
C CYS A 76 7.28 -20.31 4.87
N LYS A 77 7.32 -21.54 4.34
CA LYS A 77 7.28 -22.79 5.13
C LYS A 77 8.43 -22.93 6.15
N VAL A 78 9.39 -22.01 6.15
CA VAL A 78 10.60 -22.04 6.98
C VAL A 78 10.60 -20.95 8.07
N CYS A 79 9.87 -19.84 7.89
CA CYS A 79 10.01 -18.67 8.74
C CYS A 79 8.66 -18.25 9.33
N VAL A 80 8.47 -18.50 10.63
CA VAL A 80 7.32 -18.01 11.43
C VAL A 80 7.49 -16.53 11.77
N LYS A 81 7.86 -15.70 10.80
CA LYS A 81 7.87 -14.24 10.94
C LYS A 81 7.11 -13.62 9.79
N ILE A 82 5.81 -13.43 10.02
CA ILE A 82 5.04 -12.46 9.25
C ILE A 82 5.60 -11.08 9.63
N ARG A 83 6.46 -10.50 8.78
CA ARG A 83 6.88 -9.11 8.96
C ARG A 83 5.76 -8.20 8.46
N TYR A 84 4.78 -7.94 9.32
CA TYR A 84 3.97 -6.74 9.21
C TYR A 84 4.91 -5.55 9.44
N LEU A 85 5.37 -4.90 8.37
CA LEU A 85 6.24 -3.71 8.47
C LEU A 85 5.40 -2.45 8.70
N SER A 86 4.55 -2.45 9.72
CA SER A 86 3.98 -1.22 10.28
C SER A 86 4.70 -0.89 11.60
N ARG A 87 6.00 -0.59 11.51
CA ARG A 87 6.66 0.22 12.54
C ARG A 87 6.71 1.65 12.04
N LEU A 88 5.65 2.41 12.29
CA LEU A 88 5.76 3.87 12.35
C LEU A 88 6.80 4.18 13.45
N PRO A 89 7.81 5.03 13.18
CA PRO A 89 8.50 5.69 14.27
C PRO A 89 7.51 6.65 14.92
N LEU A 90 7.11 6.36 16.17
CA LEU A 90 6.59 7.36 17.09
C LEU A 90 7.72 8.37 17.32
N ARG A 91 7.63 9.55 16.71
CA ARG A 91 8.34 10.73 17.21
C ARG A 91 7.64 12.01 16.79
#